data_AF-A0A9D5CLH2-F1
#
_entry.id   AF-A0A9D5CLH2-F1
#
_cell.length_a   1.000
_cell.length_b   1.000
_cell.length_c   1.000
_cell.angle_alpha   90.00
_cell.angle_beta   90.00
_cell.angle_gamma   90.00
#
_symmetry.space_group_name_H-M   'P 1'
#
loop_
_entity.id
_entity.type
_entity.pdbx_description
1 polymer ?
#
loop_
_entity_poly.entity_id
_entity_poly.type
_entity_poly.pdbx_seq_one_letter_code
_entity_poly.pdbx_strand_id
1 'polypeptide(L)'
;MATLSKSFQSRKNRCSVPSKSLPGASSRAVSSFKRRPSAWSVYLIVSSRIPRTYVGVTTNFARRLKQHNGELKGGAKASSAGRPWTLACIIRGFRNRSEACVFESKWKITSRKMQRKKSTEEHTSNLVLQHRETALSRLKASFDCSYLQIKWQSNS
;
A
#
# COMPACT_ATOMS: atom_id res chain seq x y z
N MET A 1 -10.97 -48.88 -11.91
CA MET A 1 -10.59 -49.54 -10.64
C MET A 1 -9.08 -49.75 -10.63
N ALA A 2 -8.32 -48.85 -10.01
CA ALA A 2 -7.00 -49.10 -9.42
C ALA A 2 -6.48 -47.78 -8.84
N THR A 3 -6.54 -47.69 -7.51
CA THR A 3 -6.01 -46.63 -6.66
C THR A 3 -4.51 -46.78 -6.50
N LEU A 4 -3.76 -45.67 -6.57
CA LEU A 4 -2.41 -45.61 -6.00
C LEU A 4 -2.23 -44.32 -5.20
N SER A 5 -2.42 -44.51 -3.89
CA SER A 5 -1.98 -43.64 -2.81
C SER A 5 -0.45 -43.52 -2.81
N LYS A 6 0.07 -42.30 -2.66
CA LYS A 6 1.44 -42.07 -2.19
C LYS A 6 1.43 -41.00 -1.09
N SER A 7 1.51 -41.49 0.14
CA SER A 7 1.87 -40.75 1.33
C SER A 7 3.34 -40.31 1.22
N PHE A 8 3.63 -39.03 1.49
CA PHE A 8 5.02 -38.55 1.63
C PHE A 8 5.17 -37.88 2.99
N GLN A 9 5.85 -38.60 3.89
CA GLN A 9 6.11 -38.19 5.27
C GLN A 9 7.22 -37.15 5.34
N SER A 10 7.00 -36.23 6.29
CA SER A 10 7.90 -35.24 6.86
C SER A 10 9.34 -35.74 7.09
N ARG A 11 10.33 -34.94 6.66
CA ARG A 11 11.67 -34.95 7.25
C ARG A 11 12.03 -33.55 7.73
N LYS A 12 12.20 -33.46 9.05
CA LYS A 12 12.66 -32.31 9.82
C LYS A 12 14.14 -32.10 9.53
N ASN A 13 14.50 -30.99 8.88
CA ASN A 13 15.89 -30.56 8.78
C ASN A 13 16.34 -29.99 10.13
N ARG A 14 17.11 -30.77 10.88
CA ARG A 14 17.95 -30.30 11.98
C ARG A 14 19.20 -29.66 11.36
N CYS A 15 19.33 -28.35 11.47
CA CYS A 15 20.58 -27.67 11.18
C CYS A 15 21.40 -27.56 12.48
N SER A 16 22.57 -28.18 12.46
CA SER A 16 23.62 -28.10 13.47
C SER A 16 24.26 -26.72 13.46
N VAL A 17 24.42 -26.11 14.64
CA VAL A 17 25.20 -24.88 14.87
C VAL A 17 26.57 -25.23 15.44
N PRO A 18 27.67 -24.66 14.92
CA PRO A 18 28.94 -24.59 15.64
C PRO A 18 29.04 -23.27 16.41
N SER A 19 29.33 -23.39 17.69
CA SER A 19 29.70 -22.33 18.63
C SER A 19 31.14 -21.87 18.40
N LYS A 20 31.37 -20.57 18.16
CA LYS A 20 32.62 -19.88 18.51
C LYS A 20 32.33 -18.44 18.96
N SER A 21 32.82 -18.14 20.15
CA SER A 21 32.78 -16.87 20.88
C SER A 21 33.86 -15.90 20.41
N LEU A 22 33.56 -14.61 20.41
CA LEU A 22 34.55 -13.52 20.49
C LEU A 22 33.99 -12.35 21.34
N PRO A 23 34.81 -11.75 22.21
CA PRO A 23 34.43 -10.61 23.05
C PRO A 23 34.80 -9.29 22.38
N GLY A 24 34.04 -8.23 22.68
CA GLY A 24 34.30 -6.89 22.15
C GLY A 24 33.14 -5.95 22.44
N ALA A 25 32.90 -5.68 23.73
CA ALA A 25 31.91 -4.71 24.17
C ALA A 25 32.39 -3.29 23.84
N SER A 26 31.97 -2.78 22.68
CA SER A 26 31.93 -1.34 22.42
C SER A 26 30.47 -0.92 22.46
N SER A 27 30.10 -0.24 23.55
CA SER A 27 28.78 0.27 23.86
C SER A 27 28.33 1.31 22.84
N ARG A 28 27.90 0.88 21.66
CA ARG A 28 27.06 1.71 20.79
C ARG A 28 25.66 1.70 21.39
N ALA A 29 25.22 2.84 21.89
CA ALA A 29 23.85 3.09 22.29
C ALA A 29 22.90 2.61 21.19
N VAL A 30 22.35 1.41 21.36
CA VAL A 30 21.24 0.93 20.55
C VAL A 30 20.06 1.78 20.98
N SER A 31 19.85 2.91 20.30
CA SER A 31 18.64 3.71 20.45
C SER A 31 17.48 2.75 20.24
N SER A 32 16.80 2.40 21.32
CA SER A 32 15.61 1.56 21.30
C SER A 32 14.56 2.33 20.50
N PHE A 33 14.57 2.14 19.19
CA PHE A 33 13.51 2.62 18.30
C PHE A 33 12.27 1.89 18.75
N LYS A 34 11.53 2.47 19.71
CA LYS A 34 10.18 2.03 20.07
C LYS A 34 9.44 2.01 18.73
N ARG A 35 9.22 0.80 18.20
CA ARG A 35 8.52 0.60 16.94
C ARG A 35 7.14 1.19 17.15
N ARG A 36 6.93 2.41 16.66
CA ARG A 36 5.60 3.01 16.66
C ARG A 36 4.68 1.98 16.01
N PRO A 37 3.58 1.58 16.67
CA PRO A 37 2.70 0.57 16.14
C PRO A 37 2.36 0.97 14.70
N SER A 38 2.51 0.00 13.80
CA SER A 38 2.42 0.24 12.37
C SER A 38 0.99 0.67 12.04
N ALA A 39 0.75 1.97 11.99
CA ALA A 39 -0.58 2.51 11.80
C ALA A 39 -1.09 2.15 10.40
N TRP A 40 -2.32 1.64 10.34
CA TRP A 40 -2.99 1.39 9.08
C TRP A 40 -3.12 2.70 8.31
N SER A 41 -2.84 2.63 7.01
CA SER A 41 -2.88 3.77 6.11
C SER A 41 -3.55 3.38 4.80
N VAL A 42 -4.35 4.28 4.25
CA VAL A 42 -4.89 4.19 2.90
C VAL A 42 -4.03 5.08 2.01
N TYR A 43 -3.63 4.60 0.84
CA TYR A 43 -2.82 5.36 -0.10
C TYR A 43 -3.45 5.36 -1.49
N LEU A 44 -3.22 6.45 -2.20
CA LEU A 44 -3.49 6.66 -3.61
C LEU A 44 -2.15 6.84 -4.30
N ILE A 45 -1.87 5.98 -5.28
CA ILE A 45 -0.75 6.13 -6.19
C ILE A 45 -1.27 6.37 -7.61
N VAL A 46 -0.49 7.10 -8.39
CA VAL A 46 -0.76 7.41 -9.79
C VAL A 46 0.40 6.90 -10.63
N SER A 47 0.09 6.42 -11.82
CA SER A 47 1.12 6.10 -12.80
C SER A 47 1.56 7.36 -13.51
N SER A 48 2.88 7.54 -13.66
CA SER A 48 3.41 8.65 -14.47
C SER A 48 3.22 8.43 -15.97
N ARG A 49 2.99 7.19 -16.42
CA ARG A 49 2.92 6.83 -17.86
C ARG A 49 1.50 6.72 -18.40
N ILE A 50 0.56 6.29 -17.55
CA ILE A 50 -0.82 6.05 -17.97
C ILE A 50 -1.79 6.73 -17.01
N PRO A 51 -2.98 7.15 -17.44
CA PRO A 51 -4.00 7.76 -16.60
C PRO A 51 -4.70 6.73 -15.69
N ARG A 52 -3.91 6.02 -14.89
CA ARG A 52 -4.39 5.02 -13.94
C ARG A 52 -3.95 5.40 -12.54
N THR A 53 -4.88 5.21 -11.62
CA THR A 53 -4.66 5.33 -10.18
C THR A 53 -4.93 4.01 -9.51
N TYR A 54 -4.20 3.73 -8.44
CA TYR A 54 -4.45 2.61 -7.56
C TYR A 54 -4.68 3.11 -6.14
N VAL A 55 -5.70 2.57 -5.49
CA VAL A 55 -6.00 2.82 -4.07
C VAL A 55 -5.88 1.51 -3.32
N GLY A 56 -5.15 1.52 -2.21
CA GLY A 56 -5.00 0.34 -1.35
C GLY A 56 -4.68 0.69 0.10
N VAL A 57 -4.65 -0.36 0.92
CA VAL A 57 -4.36 -0.28 2.36
C VAL A 57 -3.00 -0.92 2.67
N THR A 58 -2.23 -0.31 3.57
CA THR A 58 -0.95 -0.84 4.05
C THR A 58 -0.60 -0.30 5.43
N THR A 59 0.24 -1.04 6.17
CA THR A 59 0.92 -0.56 7.38
C THR A 59 2.31 -0.01 7.09
N ASN A 60 2.88 -0.34 5.93
CA ASN A 60 4.18 0.13 5.48
C ASN A 60 4.10 0.55 4.01
N PHE A 61 3.94 1.86 3.80
CA PHE A 61 3.80 2.44 2.46
C PHE A 61 5.09 2.34 1.65
N ALA A 62 6.24 2.69 2.22
CA ALA A 62 7.52 2.64 1.52
C ALA A 62 7.81 1.25 0.94
N ARG A 63 7.63 0.20 1.74
CA ARG A 63 7.77 -1.18 1.26
C ARG A 63 6.78 -1.51 0.14
N ARG A 64 5.52 -1.09 0.28
CA ARG A 64 4.46 -1.37 -0.70
C ARG A 64 4.67 -0.64 -2.02
N LEU A 65 5.18 0.60 -2.00
CA LEU A 65 5.52 1.35 -3.21
C LEU A 65 6.63 0.65 -4.00
N LYS A 66 7.69 0.17 -3.32
CA LYS A 66 8.75 -0.65 -3.95
C LYS A 66 8.22 -1.93 -4.58
N GLN A 67 7.26 -2.59 -3.93
CA GLN A 67 6.57 -3.76 -4.50
C GLN A 67 5.77 -3.41 -5.76
N HIS A 68 5.06 -2.27 -5.75
CA HIS A 68 4.35 -1.78 -6.94
C HIS A 68 5.30 -1.44 -8.08
N ASN A 69 6.46 -0.84 -7.80
CA ASN A 69 7.49 -0.53 -8.78
C ASN A 69 8.35 -1.74 -9.21
N GLY A 70 8.21 -2.88 -8.53
CA GLY A 70 8.91 -4.12 -8.89
C GLY A 70 10.31 -4.27 -8.31
N GLU A 71 10.74 -3.33 -7.48
CA GLU A 71 12.00 -3.41 -6.74
C GLU A 71 11.98 -4.54 -5.68
N LEU A 72 10.79 -4.88 -5.18
CA LEU A 72 10.58 -5.94 -4.19
C LEU A 72 9.56 -6.98 -4.68
N LYS A 73 9.76 -8.24 -4.30
CA LYS A 73 8.81 -9.33 -4.53
C LYS A 73 7.50 -9.12 -3.76
N GLY A 74 6.40 -9.67 -4.30
CA GLY A 74 5.06 -9.61 -3.69
C GLY A 74 4.20 -8.41 -4.10
N GLY A 75 4.54 -7.73 -5.19
CA GLY A 75 3.67 -6.72 -5.83
C GLY A 75 2.47 -7.34 -6.56
N ALA A 76 1.37 -6.60 -6.67
CA ALA A 76 0.20 -7.05 -7.43
C ALA A 76 0.50 -7.12 -8.93
N LYS A 77 0.13 -8.21 -9.61
CA LYS A 77 0.34 -8.39 -11.06
C LYS A 77 -0.30 -7.26 -11.88
N ALA A 78 -1.49 -6.79 -11.48
CA ALA A 78 -2.16 -5.65 -12.14
C ALA A 78 -1.41 -4.31 -12.03
N SER A 79 -0.47 -4.19 -11.09
CA SER A 79 0.33 -2.97 -10.91
C SER A 79 1.61 -2.94 -11.75
N SER A 80 1.97 -4.02 -12.46
CA SER A 80 3.17 -4.00 -13.31
C SER A 80 3.02 -3.07 -14.52
N ALA A 81 1.84 -3.00 -15.12
CA ALA A 81 1.58 -2.23 -16.33
C ALA A 81 1.60 -0.70 -16.14
N GLY A 82 1.46 -0.21 -14.90
CA GLY A 82 1.42 1.22 -14.58
C GLY A 82 2.70 1.77 -13.96
N ARG A 83 3.81 1.03 -14.01
CA ARG A 83 5.09 1.52 -13.46
C ARG A 83 5.69 2.64 -14.33
N PRO A 84 6.38 3.64 -13.75
CA PRO A 84 6.56 3.88 -12.32
C PRO A 84 5.31 4.47 -11.67
N TRP A 85 5.07 4.06 -10.42
CA TRP A 85 4.03 4.61 -9.56
C TRP A 85 4.63 5.65 -8.62
N THR A 86 3.91 6.76 -8.47
CA THR A 86 4.23 7.84 -7.55
C THR A 86 3.10 7.99 -6.54
N LEU A 87 3.44 8.36 -5.31
CA LEU A 87 2.45 8.67 -4.29
C LEU A 87 1.72 9.97 -4.67
N ALA A 88 0.39 9.94 -4.63
CA ALA A 88 -0.44 11.13 -4.82
C ALA A 88 -1.12 11.56 -3.52
N CYS A 89 -1.62 10.60 -2.73
CA CYS A 89 -2.23 10.90 -1.43
C CYS A 89 -2.00 9.75 -0.46
N ILE A 90 -1.73 10.08 0.80
CA ILE A 90 -1.69 9.11 1.90
C ILE A 90 -2.54 9.60 3.06
N ILE A 91 -3.33 8.69 3.60
CA ILE A 91 -4.23 8.92 4.72
C ILE A 91 -3.79 7.99 5.85
N ARG A 92 -3.47 8.55 7.01
CA ARG A 92 -2.94 7.83 8.17
C ARG A 92 -3.81 8.12 9.39
N GLY A 93 -3.70 7.26 10.41
CA GLY A 93 -4.44 7.42 11.67
C GLY A 93 -5.63 6.47 11.83
N PHE A 94 -5.79 5.51 10.92
CA PHE A 94 -6.81 4.47 11.06
C PHE A 94 -6.52 3.59 12.29
N ARG A 95 -7.56 3.32 13.07
CA ARG A 95 -7.51 2.56 14.33
C ARG A 95 -7.25 1.09 14.07
N ASN A 96 -7.85 0.55 13.00
CA ASN A 96 -7.72 -0.85 12.63
C ASN A 96 -7.75 -1.05 11.11
N ARG A 97 -7.48 -2.29 10.68
CA ARG A 97 -7.51 -2.68 9.26
C ARG A 97 -8.90 -2.52 8.65
N SER A 98 -9.94 -2.87 9.40
CA SER A 98 -11.32 -2.88 8.93
C SER A 98 -11.79 -1.48 8.53
N GLU A 99 -11.49 -0.48 9.36
CA GLU A 99 -11.78 0.93 9.12
C GLU A 99 -11.07 1.43 7.86
N ALA A 100 -9.77 1.12 7.70
CA ALA A 100 -9.01 1.46 6.50
C ALA A 100 -9.60 0.80 5.23
N CYS A 101 -10.04 -0.47 5.33
CA CYS A 101 -10.65 -1.20 4.22
C CYS A 101 -12.04 -0.65 3.83
N VAL A 102 -12.86 -0.28 4.82
CA VAL A 102 -14.16 0.37 4.61
C VAL A 102 -13.94 1.72 3.93
N PHE A 103 -12.96 2.49 4.40
CA PHE A 103 -12.60 3.77 3.79
C PHE A 103 -12.17 3.60 2.33
N GLU A 104 -11.25 2.67 2.05
CA GLU A 104 -10.81 2.32 0.69
C GLU A 104 -12.00 1.98 -0.22
N SER A 105 -12.89 1.11 0.27
CA SER A 105 -14.05 0.64 -0.49
C SER A 105 -15.03 1.78 -0.79
N LYS A 106 -15.35 2.61 0.21
CA LYS A 106 -16.20 3.79 0.04
C LYS A 106 -15.57 4.77 -0.94
N TRP A 107 -14.26 5.04 -0.85
CA TRP A 107 -13.59 5.96 -1.79
C TRP A 107 -13.65 5.44 -3.23
N LYS A 108 -13.47 4.13 -3.43
CA LYS A 108 -13.65 3.48 -4.73
C LYS A 108 -15.09 3.59 -5.25
N ILE A 109 -16.09 3.38 -4.38
CA ILE A 109 -17.51 3.51 -4.74
C ILE A 109 -17.85 4.95 -5.11
N THR A 110 -17.51 5.94 -4.28
CA THR A 110 -17.75 7.36 -4.54
C THR A 110 -17.11 7.78 -5.86
N SER A 111 -15.86 7.36 -6.10
CA SER A 111 -15.16 7.64 -7.36
C SER A 111 -15.84 7.01 -8.58
N ARG A 112 -16.50 5.85 -8.46
CA ARG A 112 -17.27 5.24 -9.56
C ARG A 112 -18.63 5.90 -9.78
N LYS A 113 -19.28 6.37 -8.71
CA LYS A 113 -20.58 7.07 -8.78
C LYS A 113 -20.48 8.43 -9.47
N MET A 114 -19.30 9.06 -9.41
CA MET A 114 -19.08 10.31 -10.14
C MET A 114 -18.90 10.02 -11.64
N GLN A 115 -19.72 10.67 -12.47
CA GLN A 115 -19.58 10.59 -13.92
C GLN A 115 -18.24 11.18 -14.35
N ARG A 116 -17.55 10.50 -15.27
CA ARG A 116 -16.38 11.08 -15.96
C ARG A 116 -16.88 11.91 -17.12
N LYS A 117 -16.67 13.23 -17.10
CA LYS A 117 -16.77 14.04 -18.32
C LYS A 117 -15.70 13.54 -19.30
N LYS A 118 -16.11 13.12 -20.48
CA LYS A 118 -15.21 12.68 -21.56
C LYS A 118 -14.73 13.95 -22.27
N SER A 119 -13.63 14.52 -21.83
CA SER A 119 -12.95 15.59 -22.56
C SER A 119 -11.90 14.97 -23.49
N THR A 120 -11.95 15.32 -24.76
CA THR A 120 -10.90 15.07 -25.76
C THR A 120 -9.65 15.88 -25.35
N GLU A 121 -8.45 15.30 -25.50
CA GLU A 121 -7.10 15.89 -25.33
C GLU A 121 -6.40 15.87 -23.95
N GLU A 122 -5.22 15.23 -23.98
CA GLU A 122 -3.92 15.54 -23.36
C GLU A 122 -3.92 16.35 -22.04
N HIS A 123 -4.14 15.67 -20.89
CA HIS A 123 -3.54 15.87 -19.54
C HIS A 123 -4.23 14.90 -18.55
N THR A 124 -4.27 13.62 -18.95
CA THR A 124 -5.21 12.64 -18.42
C THR A 124 -4.92 12.21 -16.97
N SER A 125 -3.65 12.21 -16.54
CA SER A 125 -3.25 11.86 -15.17
C SER A 125 -3.75 12.88 -14.15
N ASN A 126 -3.61 14.19 -14.43
CA ASN A 126 -4.12 15.26 -13.59
C ASN A 126 -5.65 15.20 -13.46
N LEU A 127 -6.37 14.96 -14.55
CA LEU A 127 -7.83 14.79 -14.52
C LEU A 127 -8.26 13.59 -13.64
N VAL A 128 -7.53 12.47 -13.72
CA VAL A 128 -7.81 11.30 -12.88
C VAL A 128 -7.56 11.62 -11.40
N LEU A 129 -6.51 12.38 -11.08
CA LEU A 129 -6.21 12.81 -9.71
C LEU A 129 -7.27 13.78 -9.17
N GLN A 130 -7.65 14.81 -9.93
CA GLN A 130 -8.72 15.74 -9.56
C GLN A 130 -10.05 15.02 -9.32
N HIS A 131 -10.36 14.01 -10.14
CA HIS A 131 -11.53 13.15 -9.93
C HIS A 131 -11.44 12.39 -8.62
N ARG A 132 -10.26 11.88 -8.26
CA ARG A 132 -10.05 11.17 -6.98
C ARG A 132 -10.12 12.10 -5.79
N GLU A 133 -9.56 13.30 -5.91
CA GLU A 133 -9.62 14.33 -4.88
C GLU A 133 -11.05 14.79 -4.62
N THR A 134 -11.80 15.10 -5.67
CA THR A 134 -13.24 15.44 -5.56
C THR A 134 -14.03 14.32 -4.89
N ALA A 135 -13.76 13.07 -5.26
CA ALA A 135 -14.38 11.91 -4.62
C ALA A 135 -14.00 11.78 -3.14
N LEU A 136 -12.75 12.10 -2.77
CA LEU A 136 -12.30 12.12 -1.39
C LEU A 136 -13.01 13.23 -0.61
N SER A 137 -13.12 14.44 -1.15
CA SER A 137 -13.81 15.57 -0.51
C SER A 137 -15.27 15.26 -0.20
N ARG A 138 -16.00 14.61 -1.13
CA ARG A 138 -17.38 14.13 -0.89
C ARG A 138 -17.45 13.06 0.20
N LEU A 139 -16.46 12.17 0.23
CA LEU A 139 -16.39 11.14 1.26
C LEU A 139 -16.07 11.74 2.64
N LYS A 140 -15.20 12.74 2.72
CA LYS A 140 -14.90 13.47 3.96
C LYS A 140 -16.14 14.16 4.53
N ALA A 141 -17.04 14.64 3.68
CA ALA A 141 -18.30 15.23 4.13
C ALA A 141 -19.28 14.21 4.76
N SER A 142 -19.08 12.91 4.52
CA SER A 142 -19.99 11.83 4.96
C SER A 142 -19.33 10.81 5.89
N PHE A 143 -18.06 10.98 6.19
CA PHE A 143 -17.26 10.05 6.99
C PHE A 143 -16.48 10.86 8.02
N ASP A 144 -16.58 10.49 9.30
CA ASP A 144 -15.77 11.12 10.33
C ASP A 144 -14.29 10.82 10.09
N CYS A 145 -13.59 11.83 9.57
CA CYS A 145 -12.19 11.79 9.23
C CYS A 145 -11.41 12.88 9.95
N SER A 146 -11.99 13.46 11.01
CA SER A 146 -11.40 14.53 11.84
C SER A 146 -10.04 14.13 12.43
N TYR A 147 -9.91 12.87 12.84
CA TYR A 147 -8.69 12.30 13.42
C TYR A 147 -7.70 11.78 12.36
N LEU A 148 -8.07 11.76 11.07
CA LEU A 148 -7.24 11.23 10.00
C LEU A 148 -6.28 12.29 9.45
N GLN A 149 -5.01 11.90 9.31
CA GLN A 149 -3.98 12.73 8.69
C GLN A 149 -3.96 12.48 7.19
N ILE A 150 -4.54 13.39 6.42
CA ILE A 150 -4.57 13.34 4.95
C ILE A 150 -3.42 14.20 4.43
N LYS A 151 -2.49 13.60 3.67
CA LYS A 151 -1.39 14.29 3.02
C LYS A 151 -1.43 14.04 1.52
N TRP A 152 -1.61 15.10 0.75
CA TRP A 152 -1.44 15.10 -0.70
C TRP A 152 0.01 15.41 -1.06
N GLN A 153 0.52 14.72 -2.07
CA GLN A 153 1.82 15.01 -2.66
C GLN A 153 1.55 15.70 -3.99
N SER A 154 1.62 17.02 -3.99
CA SER A 154 1.61 17.81 -5.22
C SER A 154 2.93 17.53 -5.94
N ASN A 155 2.87 17.09 -7.19
CA ASN A 155 4.06 17.12 -8.04
C ASN A 155 4.37 18.61 -8.28
N SER A 156 5.37 19.14 -7.58
CA SER A 156 6.04 20.39 -7.92
C SER A 156 7.00 20.17 -9.09
#